data_AF-A0A1H1G9C5-F1
#
_entry.id   AF-A0A1H1G9C5-F1
#
_cell.length_a   1.000
_cell.length_b   1.000
_cell.length_c   1.000
_cell.angle_alpha   90.00
_cell.angle_beta   90.00
_cell.angle_gamma   90.00
#
_symmetry.space_group_name_H-M   'P 1'
#
loop_
_entity.id
_entity.type
_entity.pdbx_description
1 polymer ?
#
loop_
_entity_poly.entity_id
_entity_poly.type
_entity_poly.pdbx_seq_one_letter_code
_entity_poly.pdbx_strand_id
1 'polypeptide(L)'
;MKAVRNRASALAEEGSFAGIHIDVLGFQPRLSRTVKMMKDSGHLHPAVQVNSVLYSLDPSPETERRKPSFPSRDSGLTGIKDGRNPQSVRYFRDGLLEMFVRTDPAGTPVFIDYFNSERQRVRRDEMDSTGRLVRVLHTPVTPGESAVQRYIGRDGQCFLTIWQSPGKNNWEQGFLFGPKPRSFPEMGILYTHAFEQLLAQHESVAITSEFRENLDILRDQNLDEVVASIRHPHLRKVVTAHSNHLEPPYTAGSGVSGNWRRLIHRLDEFDALVLLTEAQREDIAADFGHAELLEVIPQVAPPRKEANAPTDPNRLVLVARTHPKKRVDEAIRVFRKVVDGNPDAVLEVFGFGYKDKEELKVHQLVADLSLQDSVRFMPFTSNPDDIYAAACATLLTSASEGFPLILLESMSYGVPVVAYDSNYGPRDVIIDSENGYLADFADSDALAKKILLLMQDADQRARMGAAAVETLDRFDTARFVEGWKRVLTAPPRPDRITRASTRAVVEHVEWNGKKLYIRAPHGTAPGTELIFRRRHTDNATEVPVSNGQWIVQLPESKPGDIFDAYIRLADHSEKRMALDIVDVVQRPPMQVYATAHGSFSVRHVNDSLVAKGRRWLKRRIRAQAQ
;
A
#
# COMPACT_ATOMS: atom_id res chain seq x y z
N MET A 1 3.06 4.61 -4.70
CA MET A 1 4.37 5.27 -4.94
C MET A 1 4.25 6.78 -5.16
N LYS A 2 3.36 7.30 -6.03
CA LYS A 2 3.20 8.76 -6.25
C LYS A 2 2.98 9.55 -4.94
N ALA A 3 2.02 9.14 -4.11
CA ALA A 3 1.76 9.77 -2.80
C ALA A 3 3.00 9.85 -1.90
N VAL A 4 3.78 8.76 -1.80
CA VAL A 4 5.01 8.70 -1.00
C VAL A 4 6.05 9.70 -1.52
N ARG A 5 6.26 9.77 -2.84
CA ARG A 5 7.21 10.70 -3.45
C ARG A 5 6.79 12.16 -3.27
N ASN A 6 5.50 12.46 -3.46
CA ASN A 6 4.96 13.81 -3.28
C ASN A 6 5.15 14.26 -1.84
N ARG A 7 4.86 13.39 -0.86
CA ARG A 7 5.08 13.71 0.55
C ARG A 7 6.54 13.95 0.87
N ALA A 8 7.41 13.02 0.50
CA ALA A 8 8.83 13.15 0.75
C ALA A 8 9.39 14.44 0.12
N SER A 9 8.94 14.78 -1.09
CA SER A 9 9.37 15.99 -1.79
C SER A 9 8.87 17.25 -1.09
N ALA A 10 7.59 17.31 -0.70
CA ALA A 10 7.01 18.46 0.00
C ALA A 10 7.66 18.70 1.38
N LEU A 11 7.93 17.63 2.14
CA LEU A 11 8.64 17.73 3.42
C LEU A 11 10.11 18.16 3.24
N ALA A 12 10.78 17.68 2.19
CA ALA A 12 12.15 18.05 1.90
C ALA A 12 12.30 19.49 1.38
N GLU A 13 11.28 19.99 0.68
CA GLU A 13 11.20 21.38 0.23
C GLU A 13 10.96 22.35 1.39
N GLU A 14 10.14 21.96 2.38
CA GLU A 14 9.89 22.79 3.56
C GLU A 14 11.07 22.85 4.53
N GLY A 15 11.83 21.76 4.67
CA GLY A 15 13.14 21.79 5.33
C GLY A 15 13.18 21.65 6.86
N SER A 16 12.07 21.31 7.53
CA SER A 16 12.05 21.08 8.98
C SER A 16 12.79 19.81 9.45
N PHE A 17 13.12 18.89 8.54
CA PHE A 17 13.75 17.63 8.87
C PHE A 17 15.22 17.61 8.43
N ALA A 18 16.11 17.11 9.29
CA ALA A 18 17.54 16.97 8.97
C ALA A 18 17.79 16.04 7.76
N GLY A 19 16.89 15.09 7.51
CA GLY A 19 16.93 14.22 6.34
C GLY A 19 15.57 13.59 6.05
N ILE A 20 15.25 13.42 4.77
CA ILE A 20 14.03 12.74 4.29
C ILE A 20 14.45 11.56 3.41
N HIS A 21 14.10 10.35 3.85
CA HIS A 21 14.53 9.12 3.20
C HIS A 21 13.32 8.34 2.66
N ILE A 22 13.48 7.70 1.49
CA ILE A 22 12.59 6.67 0.98
C ILE A 22 13.37 5.36 0.96
N ASP A 23 13.04 4.45 1.88
CA ASP A 23 13.72 3.18 2.00
C ASP A 23 12.97 2.07 1.23
N VAL A 24 13.66 1.43 0.28
CA VAL A 24 13.09 0.37 -0.56
C VAL A 24 13.53 -1.02 -0.10
N LEU A 25 12.57 -1.92 0.08
CA LEU A 25 12.84 -3.30 0.49
C LEU A 25 13.37 -4.16 -0.66
N GLY A 26 12.81 -3.98 -1.87
CA GLY A 26 13.20 -4.74 -3.05
C GLY A 26 14.57 -4.30 -3.58
N PHE A 27 15.45 -5.28 -3.84
CA PHE A 27 16.74 -4.98 -4.43
C PHE A 27 16.60 -4.53 -5.88
N GLN A 28 17.22 -3.39 -6.20
CA GLN A 28 17.33 -2.86 -7.55
C GLN A 28 18.81 -2.56 -7.83
N PRO A 29 19.48 -3.31 -8.72
CA PRO A 29 20.92 -3.14 -8.99
C PRO A 29 21.28 -1.70 -9.37
N ARG A 30 20.36 -1.02 -10.07
CA ARG A 30 20.57 0.32 -10.64
C ARG A 30 19.67 1.38 -10.00
N LEU A 31 19.35 1.22 -8.71
CA LEU A 31 18.51 2.15 -7.95
C LEU A 31 18.99 3.61 -8.10
N SER A 32 20.29 3.86 -7.97
CA SER A 32 20.91 5.19 -8.09
C SER A 32 20.59 5.88 -9.42
N ARG A 33 20.61 5.14 -10.54
CA ARG A 33 20.25 5.68 -11.86
C ARG A 33 18.77 6.06 -11.91
N THR A 34 17.89 5.20 -11.43
CA THR A 34 16.44 5.46 -11.39
C THR A 34 16.15 6.70 -10.54
N VAL A 35 16.78 6.81 -9.37
CA VAL A 35 16.65 7.96 -8.47
C VAL A 35 17.15 9.24 -9.13
N LYS A 36 18.31 9.19 -9.81
CA LYS A 36 18.82 10.34 -10.56
C LYS A 36 17.84 10.80 -11.64
N MET A 37 17.29 9.88 -12.43
CA MET A 37 16.30 10.21 -13.46
C MET A 37 15.03 10.84 -12.86
N MET A 38 14.57 10.37 -11.70
CA MET A 38 13.42 10.96 -11.02
C MET A 38 13.72 12.39 -10.52
N LYS A 39 14.93 12.64 -10.01
CA LYS A 39 15.37 13.98 -9.58
C LYS A 39 15.52 14.93 -10.78
N ASP A 40 16.20 14.50 -11.83
CA ASP A 40 16.42 15.31 -13.05
C ASP A 40 15.10 15.69 -13.73
N SER A 41 14.08 14.83 -13.64
CA SER A 41 12.75 15.07 -14.22
C SER A 41 11.76 15.76 -13.27
N GLY A 42 12.19 16.20 -12.08
CA GLY A 42 11.34 16.87 -11.10
C GLY A 42 10.32 15.98 -10.39
N HIS A 43 10.36 14.66 -10.59
CA HIS A 43 9.46 13.70 -9.93
C HIS A 43 9.87 13.37 -8.48
N LEU A 44 11.04 13.83 -8.05
CA LEU A 44 11.56 13.66 -6.70
C LEU A 44 12.45 14.85 -6.33
N HIS A 45 12.23 15.45 -5.17
CA HIS A 45 13.04 16.57 -4.71
C HIS A 45 14.54 16.17 -4.55
N PRO A 46 15.51 17.05 -4.92
CA PRO A 46 16.94 16.72 -4.86
C PRO A 46 17.46 16.32 -3.48
N ALA A 47 16.89 16.87 -2.41
CA ALA A 47 17.28 16.57 -1.04
C ALA A 47 16.75 15.22 -0.50
N VAL A 48 15.77 14.60 -1.19
CA VAL A 48 15.27 13.28 -0.76
C VAL A 48 16.30 12.20 -1.06
N GLN A 49 16.63 11.42 -0.04
CA GLN A 49 17.52 10.26 -0.15
C GLN A 49 16.69 9.00 -0.42
N VAL A 50 17.24 8.05 -1.17
CA VAL A 50 16.56 6.79 -1.48
C VAL A 50 17.53 5.64 -1.26
N ASN A 51 17.23 4.78 -0.30
CA ASN A 51 18.15 3.75 0.16
C ASN A 51 17.58 2.36 -0.12
N SER A 52 18.46 1.41 -0.46
CA SER A 52 18.13 -0.01 -0.44
C SER A 52 18.34 -0.53 0.98
N VAL A 53 17.28 -1.01 1.62
CA VAL A 53 17.33 -1.48 3.02
C VAL A 53 18.33 -2.63 3.16
N LEU A 54 18.40 -3.57 2.21
CA LEU A 54 19.36 -4.66 2.30
C LEU A 54 20.82 -4.20 2.15
N TYR A 55 21.08 -3.12 1.39
CA TYR A 55 22.44 -2.60 1.21
C TYR A 55 22.88 -1.68 2.35
N SER A 56 22.00 -1.32 3.29
CA SER A 56 22.45 -0.69 4.54
C SER A 56 23.31 -1.64 5.38
N LEU A 57 23.24 -2.95 5.10
CA LEU A 57 24.06 -3.99 5.74
C LEU A 57 25.46 -4.13 5.14
N ASP A 58 25.78 -3.44 4.03
CA ASP A 58 27.10 -3.49 3.42
C ASP A 58 28.15 -2.84 4.35
N PRO A 59 29.13 -3.59 4.88
CA PRO A 59 30.11 -3.05 5.81
C PRO A 59 31.23 -2.26 5.11
N SER A 60 31.29 -2.25 3.77
CA SER A 60 32.35 -1.58 3.03
C SER A 60 32.30 -0.04 3.21
N PRO A 61 33.45 0.64 3.36
CA PRO A 61 33.51 2.09 3.41
C PRO A 61 32.88 2.74 2.17
N GLU A 62 32.17 3.85 2.36
CA GLU A 62 31.57 4.60 1.23
C GLU A 62 32.60 5.17 0.27
N THR A 63 33.85 5.33 0.71
CA THR A 63 34.99 5.78 -0.11
C THR A 63 35.53 4.70 -1.04
N GLU A 64 35.16 3.43 -0.84
CA GLU A 64 35.64 2.32 -1.66
C GLU A 64 35.17 2.50 -3.11
N ARG A 65 36.12 2.43 -4.05
CA ARG A 65 35.89 2.57 -5.49
C ARG A 65 36.50 1.39 -6.20
N ARG A 66 35.67 0.48 -6.69
CA ARG A 66 36.11 -0.62 -7.57
C ARG A 66 35.84 -0.31 -9.03
N LYS A 67 36.74 -0.79 -9.88
CA LYS A 67 36.57 -0.73 -11.33
C LYS A 67 35.38 -1.60 -11.75
N PRO A 68 34.71 -1.28 -12.88
CA PRO A 68 33.63 -2.09 -13.40
C PRO A 68 34.08 -3.54 -13.63
N SER A 69 33.19 -4.49 -13.34
CA SER A 69 33.44 -5.92 -13.56
C SER A 69 33.05 -6.24 -15.00
N PHE A 70 34.06 -6.38 -15.88
CA PHE A 70 33.84 -6.88 -17.23
C PHE A 70 34.10 -8.38 -17.28
N PRO A 71 33.38 -9.13 -18.14
CA PRO A 71 33.80 -10.48 -18.47
C PRO A 71 35.23 -10.42 -19.02
N SER A 72 36.08 -11.31 -18.53
CA SER A 72 37.42 -11.52 -19.08
C SER A 72 37.30 -11.63 -20.60
N ARG A 73 38.03 -10.78 -21.34
CA ARG A 73 38.21 -10.96 -22.79
C ARG A 73 39.19 -12.12 -22.99
N ASP A 74 38.71 -13.31 -22.69
CA ASP A 74 39.42 -14.55 -22.98
C ASP A 74 39.51 -14.71 -24.50
N SER A 75 40.70 -15.01 -25.01
CA SER A 75 40.98 -15.21 -26.43
C SER A 75 40.22 -16.38 -27.05
N GLY A 76 39.57 -17.24 -26.25
CA GLY A 76 38.77 -18.38 -26.73
C GLY A 76 37.28 -18.15 -26.97
N LEU A 77 36.76 -16.94 -26.74
CA LEU A 77 35.32 -16.67 -26.84
C LEU A 77 34.93 -16.01 -28.17
N THR A 78 33.94 -16.59 -28.86
CA THR A 78 33.31 -16.01 -30.05
C THR A 78 32.00 -15.31 -29.66
N GLY A 79 31.94 -13.99 -29.88
CA GLY A 79 30.75 -13.17 -29.56
C GLY A 79 29.83 -12.97 -30.76
N ILE A 80 28.54 -13.28 -30.60
CA ILE A 80 27.47 -13.04 -31.59
C ILE A 80 26.49 -12.02 -31.03
N LYS A 81 26.30 -10.89 -31.73
CA LYS A 81 25.31 -9.87 -31.37
C LYS A 81 23.89 -10.38 -31.59
N ASP A 82 22.97 -10.04 -30.69
CA ASP A 82 21.56 -10.34 -30.87
C ASP A 82 20.94 -9.44 -31.95
N GLY A 83 20.37 -10.05 -33.00
CA GLY A 83 19.76 -9.30 -34.11
C GLY A 83 18.53 -8.48 -33.71
N ARG A 84 17.86 -8.80 -32.60
CA ARG A 84 16.71 -8.05 -32.09
C ARG A 84 17.11 -6.96 -31.10
N ASN A 85 18.31 -7.04 -30.53
CA ASN A 85 18.74 -6.10 -29.51
C ASN A 85 20.26 -5.82 -29.58
N PRO A 86 20.66 -4.63 -30.07
CA PRO A 86 22.08 -4.33 -30.30
C PRO A 86 22.91 -4.23 -29.01
N GLN A 87 22.29 -4.10 -27.83
CA GLN A 87 23.02 -4.08 -26.54
C GLN A 87 23.06 -5.48 -25.88
N SER A 88 22.96 -6.54 -26.67
CA SER A 88 23.00 -7.93 -26.20
C SER A 88 23.95 -8.77 -27.05
N VAL A 89 24.83 -9.52 -26.38
CA VAL A 89 25.82 -10.39 -27.02
C VAL A 89 25.82 -11.76 -26.36
N ARG A 90 25.81 -12.83 -27.17
CA ARG A 90 26.02 -14.22 -26.72
C ARG A 90 27.46 -14.62 -27.01
N TYR A 91 28.16 -15.17 -26.03
CA TYR A 91 29.53 -15.66 -26.17
C TYR A 91 29.57 -17.18 -26.13
N PHE A 92 30.29 -17.75 -27.09
CA PHE A 92 30.44 -19.19 -27.27
C PHE A 92 31.90 -19.61 -27.16
N ARG A 93 32.13 -20.76 -26.54
CA ARG A 93 33.41 -21.46 -26.54
C ARG A 93 33.21 -22.83 -27.17
N ASP A 94 34.01 -23.14 -28.19
CA ASP A 94 33.93 -24.41 -28.93
C ASP A 94 32.48 -24.76 -29.37
N GLY A 95 31.71 -23.75 -29.77
CA GLY A 95 30.31 -23.89 -30.20
C GLY A 95 29.27 -23.99 -29.08
N LEU A 96 29.66 -24.05 -27.81
CA LEU A 96 28.76 -24.08 -26.66
C LEU A 96 28.50 -22.67 -26.10
N LEU A 97 27.24 -22.37 -25.76
CA LEU A 97 26.87 -21.09 -25.15
C LEU A 97 27.41 -21.04 -23.72
N GLU A 98 28.31 -20.10 -23.45
CA GLU A 98 28.92 -19.93 -22.13
C GLU A 98 28.34 -18.72 -21.40
N MET A 99 28.17 -17.61 -22.12
CA MET A 99 27.70 -16.35 -21.53
C MET A 99 26.70 -15.61 -22.40
N PHE A 100 25.79 -14.87 -21.77
CA PHE A 100 24.97 -13.84 -22.39
C PHE A 100 25.14 -12.53 -21.63
N VAL A 101 25.61 -11.50 -22.32
CA VAL A 101 25.89 -10.18 -21.74
C VAL A 101 24.86 -9.18 -22.24
N ARG A 102 24.23 -8.49 -21.30
CA ARG A 102 23.36 -7.34 -21.56
C ARG A 102 24.08 -6.06 -21.14
N THR A 103 24.19 -5.10 -22.04
CA THR A 103 24.68 -3.75 -21.73
C THR A 103 23.55 -2.72 -21.83
N ASP A 104 23.78 -1.54 -21.29
CA ASP A 104 22.96 -0.37 -21.59
C ASP A 104 23.48 0.36 -22.85
N PRO A 105 22.80 1.43 -23.32
CA PRO A 105 23.23 2.17 -24.50
C PRO A 105 24.67 2.75 -24.42
N ALA A 106 25.20 2.95 -23.21
CA ALA A 106 26.57 3.44 -23.01
C ALA A 106 27.61 2.31 -23.00
N GLY A 107 27.19 1.05 -23.18
CA GLY A 107 28.07 -0.12 -23.17
C GLY A 107 28.40 -0.62 -21.77
N THR A 108 27.81 -0.07 -20.71
CA THR A 108 28.01 -0.56 -19.35
C THR A 108 27.24 -1.87 -19.13
N PRO A 109 27.86 -2.93 -18.57
CA PRO A 109 27.15 -4.16 -18.25
C PRO A 109 25.95 -3.91 -17.31
N VAL A 110 24.83 -4.55 -17.61
CA VAL A 110 23.61 -4.58 -16.80
C VAL A 110 23.53 -5.92 -16.07
N PHE A 111 23.71 -7.01 -16.82
CA PHE A 111 23.86 -8.35 -16.25
C PHE A 111 24.65 -9.27 -17.19
N ILE A 112 25.18 -10.35 -16.64
CA ILE A 112 25.82 -11.46 -17.36
C ILE A 112 25.17 -12.77 -16.89
N ASP A 113 24.57 -13.50 -17.82
CA ASP A 113 24.09 -14.87 -17.57
C ASP A 113 25.15 -15.88 -17.98
N TYR A 114 25.35 -16.90 -17.17
CA TYR A 114 26.23 -18.03 -17.44
C TYR A 114 25.41 -19.31 -17.62
N PHE A 115 25.81 -20.14 -18.58
CA PHE A 115 25.08 -21.35 -18.97
C PHE A 115 25.93 -22.60 -18.83
N ASN A 116 25.27 -23.73 -18.54
CA ASN A 116 25.89 -25.04 -18.69
C ASN A 116 25.81 -25.52 -20.16
N SER A 117 26.39 -26.69 -20.45
CA SER A 117 26.37 -27.31 -21.79
C SER A 117 24.96 -27.59 -22.33
N GLU A 118 23.96 -27.71 -21.45
CA GLU A 118 22.54 -27.92 -21.79
C GLU A 118 21.78 -26.61 -22.02
N ARG A 119 22.48 -25.46 -22.02
CA ARG A 119 21.90 -24.11 -22.19
C ARG A 119 20.95 -23.71 -21.05
N GLN A 120 21.07 -24.32 -19.88
CA GLN A 120 20.39 -23.88 -18.68
C GLN A 120 21.22 -22.78 -18.01
N ARG A 121 20.57 -21.68 -17.61
CA ARG A 121 21.25 -20.60 -16.87
C ARG A 121 21.57 -21.10 -15.46
N VAL A 122 22.85 -21.15 -15.11
CA VAL A 122 23.32 -21.57 -13.78
C VAL A 122 23.63 -20.40 -12.86
N ARG A 123 23.94 -19.23 -13.44
CA ARG A 123 24.32 -18.03 -12.69
C ARG A 123 23.93 -16.76 -13.45
N ARG A 124 23.52 -15.73 -12.73
CA ARG A 124 23.42 -14.35 -13.21
C ARG A 124 24.23 -13.42 -12.32
N ASP A 125 25.10 -12.65 -12.93
CA ASP A 125 25.76 -11.51 -12.30
C ASP A 125 25.00 -10.23 -12.67
N GLU A 126 24.62 -9.43 -11.69
CA GLU A 126 23.93 -8.16 -11.88
C GLU A 126 24.82 -7.00 -11.48
N MET A 127 24.83 -5.96 -12.32
CA MET A 127 25.70 -4.81 -12.17
C MET A 127 24.92 -3.53 -11.88
N ASP A 128 25.54 -2.63 -11.12
CA ASP A 128 25.00 -1.30 -10.88
C ASP A 128 25.19 -0.35 -12.08
N SER A 129 24.85 0.92 -11.91
CA SER A 129 24.96 1.93 -12.97
C SER A 129 26.40 2.24 -13.38
N THR A 130 27.38 1.85 -12.56
CA THR A 130 28.81 2.00 -12.84
C THR A 130 29.42 0.74 -13.45
N GLY A 131 28.65 -0.35 -13.55
CA GLY A 131 29.13 -1.64 -14.06
C GLY A 131 29.84 -2.49 -13.00
N ARG A 132 29.73 -2.14 -11.71
CA ARG A 132 30.25 -2.96 -10.61
C ARG A 132 29.27 -4.09 -10.30
N LEU A 133 29.80 -5.29 -10.06
CA LEU A 133 29.02 -6.42 -9.59
C LEU A 133 28.39 -6.12 -8.22
N VAL A 134 27.07 -6.22 -8.13
CA VAL A 134 26.32 -5.97 -6.90
C VAL A 134 25.57 -7.20 -6.43
N ARG A 135 25.08 -8.07 -7.32
CA ARG A 135 24.41 -9.31 -6.92
C ARG A 135 24.77 -10.47 -7.83
N VAL A 136 24.93 -11.65 -7.25
CA VAL A 136 25.09 -12.92 -7.97
C VAL A 136 23.89 -13.82 -7.62
N LEU A 137 23.19 -14.30 -8.64
CA LEU A 137 22.06 -15.22 -8.51
C LEU A 137 22.49 -16.59 -9.04
N HIS A 138 22.61 -17.58 -8.17
CA HIS A 138 22.80 -18.97 -8.56
C HIS A 138 21.42 -19.61 -8.79
N THR A 139 21.20 -20.10 -10.01
CA THR A 139 19.96 -20.77 -10.39
C THR A 139 20.18 -22.28 -10.33
N PRO A 140 19.36 -23.03 -9.58
CA PRO A 140 19.46 -24.47 -9.52
C PRO A 140 19.08 -25.08 -10.87
N VAL A 141 19.84 -26.09 -11.30
CA VAL A 141 19.55 -26.85 -12.53
C VAL A 141 18.70 -28.09 -12.25
N THR A 142 18.80 -28.63 -11.04
CA THR A 142 18.00 -29.76 -10.59
C THR A 142 16.68 -29.25 -10.01
N PRO A 143 15.52 -29.77 -10.44
CA PRO A 143 14.25 -29.51 -9.78
C PRO A 143 14.33 -29.91 -8.30
N GLY A 144 13.91 -29.02 -7.39
CA GLY A 144 13.95 -29.31 -5.95
C GLY A 144 15.18 -28.76 -5.21
N GLU A 145 16.16 -28.19 -5.91
CA GLU A 145 17.25 -27.42 -5.28
C GLU A 145 16.93 -25.93 -5.09
N SER A 146 17.54 -25.33 -4.08
CA SER A 146 17.36 -23.92 -3.73
C SER A 146 18.20 -22.99 -4.62
N ALA A 147 17.62 -21.84 -4.97
CA ALA A 147 18.36 -20.73 -5.53
C ALA A 147 19.11 -19.96 -4.44
N VAL A 148 20.28 -19.41 -4.80
CA VAL A 148 21.12 -18.64 -3.87
C VAL A 148 21.36 -17.25 -4.42
N GLN A 149 21.05 -16.23 -3.64
CA GLN A 149 21.36 -14.84 -3.94
C GLN A 149 22.52 -14.37 -3.06
N ARG A 150 23.58 -13.86 -3.66
CA ARG A 150 24.74 -13.29 -2.97
C ARG A 150 24.82 -11.81 -3.27
N TYR A 151 24.81 -11.00 -2.23
CA TYR A 151 24.91 -9.55 -2.29
C TYR A 151 26.35 -9.14 -2.05
N ILE A 152 26.87 -8.37 -3.00
CA ILE A 152 28.27 -8.01 -3.11
C ILE A 152 28.43 -6.54 -2.69
N GLY A 153 29.32 -6.31 -1.74
CA GLY A 153 29.59 -5.01 -1.13
C GLY A 153 30.48 -4.13 -2.01
N ARG A 154 30.72 -2.90 -1.57
CA ARG A 154 31.58 -1.97 -2.33
C ARG A 154 33.01 -2.48 -2.49
N ASP A 155 33.49 -3.25 -1.52
CA ASP A 155 34.78 -3.94 -1.50
C ASP A 155 34.80 -5.24 -2.32
N GLY A 156 33.71 -5.56 -3.03
CA GLY A 156 33.57 -6.75 -3.85
C GLY A 156 33.50 -8.07 -3.08
N GLN A 157 33.41 -8.05 -1.76
CA GLN A 157 33.15 -9.23 -0.94
C GLN A 157 31.64 -9.46 -0.79
N CYS A 158 31.26 -10.71 -0.53
CA CYS A 158 29.87 -11.05 -0.27
C CYS A 158 29.53 -10.72 1.18
N PHE A 159 28.63 -9.77 1.43
CA PHE A 159 28.20 -9.42 2.78
C PHE A 159 26.87 -10.08 3.16
N LEU A 160 26.04 -10.50 2.21
CA LEU A 160 24.76 -11.15 2.52
C LEU A 160 24.47 -12.27 1.52
N THR A 161 24.10 -13.46 2.03
CA THR A 161 23.59 -14.56 1.24
C THR A 161 22.16 -14.87 1.63
N ILE A 162 21.30 -15.12 0.64
CA ILE A 162 19.90 -15.52 0.82
C ILE A 162 19.65 -16.82 0.04
N TRP A 163 19.14 -17.83 0.73
CA TRP A 163 18.67 -19.09 0.16
C TRP A 163 17.16 -19.05 -0.07
N GLN A 164 16.73 -19.63 -1.19
CA GLN A 164 15.34 -19.59 -1.64
C GLN A 164 14.93 -20.95 -2.19
N SER A 165 13.89 -21.56 -1.62
CA SER A 165 13.36 -22.85 -2.06
C SER A 165 12.86 -22.81 -3.51
N PRO A 166 12.84 -23.96 -4.20
CA PRO A 166 12.31 -24.05 -5.56
C PRO A 166 10.78 -23.90 -5.64
N GLY A 167 10.31 -23.41 -6.79
CA GLY A 167 8.89 -23.45 -7.20
C GLY A 167 7.96 -22.46 -6.50
N LYS A 168 8.43 -21.74 -5.49
CA LYS A 168 7.77 -20.61 -4.82
C LYS A 168 8.87 -19.63 -4.47
N ASN A 169 8.60 -18.32 -4.43
CA ASN A 169 9.57 -17.33 -3.95
C ASN A 169 9.92 -17.48 -2.45
N ASN A 170 9.81 -18.69 -1.89
CA ASN A 170 9.95 -19.05 -0.50
C ASN A 170 11.40 -18.90 -0.08
N TRP A 171 11.61 -17.92 0.78
CA TRP A 171 12.86 -17.76 1.48
C TRP A 171 13.11 -18.93 2.45
N GLU A 172 14.37 -19.35 2.59
CA GLU A 172 14.79 -20.44 3.49
C GLU A 172 15.67 -19.95 4.63
N GLN A 173 16.75 -19.23 4.29
CA GLN A 173 17.72 -18.74 5.26
C GLN A 173 18.53 -17.56 4.73
N GLY A 174 18.89 -16.63 5.61
CA GLY A 174 19.77 -15.51 5.32
C GLY A 174 21.03 -15.55 6.18
N PHE A 175 22.18 -15.20 5.61
CA PHE A 175 23.46 -15.13 6.31
C PHE A 175 24.12 -13.78 6.03
N LEU A 176 24.26 -12.97 7.07
CA LEU A 176 25.04 -11.73 7.06
C LEU A 176 26.49 -12.05 7.45
N PHE A 177 27.43 -11.59 6.65
CA PHE A 177 28.87 -11.69 6.85
C PHE A 177 29.44 -10.31 7.18
N GLY A 178 30.64 -10.29 7.78
CA GLY A 178 31.30 -9.06 8.21
C GLY A 178 31.74 -9.14 9.67
N PRO A 179 31.91 -8.00 10.36
CA PRO A 179 32.46 -7.96 11.72
C PRO A 179 31.62 -8.71 12.77
N LYS A 180 30.29 -8.80 12.55
CA LYS A 180 29.34 -9.48 13.43
C LYS A 180 28.45 -10.42 12.59
N PRO A 181 28.96 -11.61 12.21
CA PRO A 181 28.21 -12.52 11.35
C PRO A 181 26.94 -13.01 12.06
N ARG A 182 25.86 -13.18 11.30
CA ARG A 182 24.55 -13.55 11.84
C ARG A 182 23.72 -14.34 10.84
N SER A 183 23.00 -15.35 11.31
CA SER A 183 21.97 -16.02 10.54
C SER A 183 20.59 -15.45 10.85
N PHE A 184 19.73 -15.46 9.84
CA PHE A 184 18.35 -15.02 9.92
C PHE A 184 17.47 -16.19 9.51
N PRO A 185 16.51 -16.61 10.37
CA PRO A 185 15.58 -17.69 10.09
C PRO A 185 14.29 -17.20 9.43
N GLU A 186 14.12 -15.88 9.20
CA GLU A 186 13.05 -15.30 8.36
C GLU A 186 13.48 -13.96 7.73
N MET A 187 12.95 -13.60 6.55
CA MET A 187 13.19 -12.28 5.91
C MET A 187 12.74 -11.11 6.78
N GLY A 188 11.63 -11.27 7.51
CA GLY A 188 11.11 -10.23 8.38
C GLY A 188 12.11 -9.78 9.44
N ILE A 189 12.82 -10.75 10.03
CA ILE A 189 13.85 -10.52 11.03
C ILE A 189 15.08 -9.86 10.39
N LEU A 190 15.47 -10.29 9.19
CA LEU A 190 16.56 -9.65 8.42
C LEU A 190 16.25 -8.18 8.13
N TYR A 191 15.07 -7.87 7.60
CA TYR A 191 14.68 -6.48 7.33
C TYR A 191 14.56 -5.65 8.62
N THR A 192 14.02 -6.21 9.69
CA THR A 192 13.97 -5.52 10.99
C THR A 192 15.39 -5.15 11.44
N HIS A 193 16.34 -6.09 11.34
CA HIS A 193 17.73 -5.83 11.68
C HIS A 193 18.39 -4.77 10.77
N ALA A 194 18.13 -4.83 9.45
CA ALA A 194 18.65 -3.87 8.49
C ALA A 194 18.12 -2.45 8.73
N PHE A 195 16.84 -2.32 9.08
CA PHE A 195 16.27 -1.06 9.52
C PHE A 195 16.89 -0.59 10.84
N GLU A 196 17.01 -1.44 11.86
CA GLU A 196 17.66 -1.07 13.13
C GLU A 196 19.10 -0.55 12.91
N GLN A 197 19.87 -1.15 12.01
CA GLN A 197 21.21 -0.68 11.63
C GLN A 197 21.17 0.68 10.92
N LEU A 198 20.26 0.85 9.95
CA LEU A 198 20.09 2.10 9.22
C LEU A 198 19.69 3.25 10.16
N LEU A 199 18.73 3.00 11.05
CA LEU A 199 18.19 4.01 11.95
C LEU A 199 19.12 4.37 13.11
N ALA A 200 20.02 3.46 13.51
CA ALA A 200 20.99 3.72 14.57
C ALA A 200 21.98 4.86 14.27
N GLN A 201 22.03 5.34 13.02
CA GLN A 201 22.84 6.48 12.60
C GLN A 201 22.20 7.84 12.95
N HIS A 202 20.98 7.83 13.49
CA HIS A 202 20.19 9.01 13.77
C HIS A 202 19.75 9.05 15.23
N GLU A 203 19.74 10.23 15.85
CA GLU A 203 19.38 10.38 17.27
C GLU A 203 17.88 10.20 17.51
N SER A 204 17.04 10.73 16.61
CA SER A 204 15.58 10.68 16.67
C SER A 204 15.02 10.45 15.27
N VAL A 205 14.04 9.56 15.15
CA VAL A 205 13.53 9.09 13.86
C VAL A 205 12.02 8.95 13.91
N ALA A 206 11.35 9.40 12.85
CA ALA A 206 9.99 9.01 12.52
C ALA A 206 9.99 8.11 11.28
N ILE A 207 9.38 6.93 11.37
CA ILE A 207 9.21 6.01 10.25
C ILE A 207 7.74 5.90 9.89
N THR A 208 7.42 5.99 8.60
CA THR A 208 6.07 5.80 8.06
C THR A 208 5.98 4.47 7.30
N SER A 209 5.10 3.56 7.71
CA SER A 209 4.78 2.37 6.91
C SER A 209 3.79 2.72 5.80
N GLU A 210 4.24 2.63 4.56
CA GLU A 210 3.53 3.11 3.36
C GLU A 210 2.92 2.02 2.47
N PHE A 211 3.14 0.74 2.81
CA PHE A 211 2.78 -0.38 1.93
C PHE A 211 2.23 -1.56 2.71
N ARG A 212 0.96 -1.90 2.51
CA ARG A 212 0.24 -2.94 3.28
C ARG A 212 -0.05 -4.22 2.48
N GLU A 213 0.23 -4.23 1.19
CA GLU A 213 -0.01 -5.44 0.40
C GLU A 213 1.04 -6.52 0.73
N ASN A 214 0.67 -7.78 0.54
CA ASN A 214 1.60 -8.89 0.71
C ASN A 214 2.71 -8.73 -0.33
N LEU A 215 3.95 -8.72 0.15
CA LEU A 215 5.12 -8.74 -0.71
C LEU A 215 5.55 -10.19 -0.86
N ASP A 216 5.89 -10.63 -2.07
CA ASP A 216 6.44 -11.99 -2.28
C ASP A 216 7.67 -12.26 -1.41
N ILE A 217 8.42 -11.20 -1.09
CA ILE A 217 9.61 -11.23 -0.21
C ILE A 217 9.28 -11.32 1.29
N LEU A 218 8.03 -11.08 1.68
CA LEU A 218 7.52 -11.16 3.07
C LEU A 218 6.24 -12.02 3.05
N ARG A 219 6.42 -13.35 3.07
CA ARG A 219 5.32 -14.30 2.89
C ARG A 219 4.30 -14.29 4.03
N ASP A 220 4.81 -14.33 5.26
CA ASP A 220 3.99 -14.57 6.45
C ASP A 220 3.70 -13.29 7.24
N GLN A 221 4.25 -12.15 6.80
CA GLN A 221 4.09 -10.83 7.40
C GLN A 221 4.09 -9.72 6.35
N ASN A 222 3.59 -8.53 6.69
CA ASN A 222 3.69 -7.34 5.83
C ASN A 222 4.68 -6.30 6.38
N LEU A 223 4.81 -5.16 5.71
CA LEU A 223 5.72 -4.08 6.14
C LEU A 223 5.29 -3.46 7.49
N ASP A 224 3.98 -3.33 7.75
CA ASP A 224 3.49 -2.81 9.03
C ASP A 224 4.05 -3.67 10.18
N GLU A 225 4.06 -4.99 10.03
CA GLU A 225 4.58 -5.93 11.03
C GLU A 225 6.10 -5.86 11.22
N VAL A 226 6.86 -5.58 10.15
CA VAL A 226 8.30 -5.27 10.23
C VAL A 226 8.49 -3.98 11.04
N VAL A 227 7.81 -2.90 10.66
CA VAL A 227 7.94 -1.58 11.30
C VAL A 227 7.55 -1.63 12.77
N ALA A 228 6.47 -2.33 13.10
CA ALA A 228 6.05 -2.58 14.49
C ALA A 228 7.16 -3.28 15.30
N SER A 229 7.99 -4.11 14.67
CA SER A 229 9.07 -4.87 15.33
C SER A 229 10.38 -4.10 15.50
N ILE A 230 10.60 -3.00 14.76
CA ILE A 230 11.82 -2.19 14.85
C ILE A 230 11.97 -1.58 16.24
N ARG A 231 13.18 -1.61 16.80
CA ARG A 231 13.52 -0.94 18.06
C ARG A 231 14.51 0.17 17.82
N HIS A 232 14.22 1.33 18.38
CA HIS A 232 15.15 2.44 18.46
C HIS A 232 14.69 3.37 19.62
N PRO A 233 15.61 3.92 20.45
CA PRO A 233 15.26 4.63 21.68
C PRO A 233 14.29 5.80 21.49
N HIS A 234 14.46 6.54 20.38
CA HIS A 234 13.65 7.70 20.03
C HIS A 234 12.93 7.49 18.69
N LEU A 235 12.27 6.33 18.54
CA LEU A 235 11.52 6.00 17.33
C LEU A 235 10.05 6.33 17.47
N ARG A 236 9.55 7.11 16.52
CA ARG A 236 8.13 7.27 16.23
C ARG A 236 7.73 6.39 15.05
N LYS A 237 6.64 5.63 15.20
CA LYS A 237 6.11 4.69 14.22
C LYS A 237 4.74 5.17 13.77
N VAL A 238 4.65 5.53 12.49
CA VAL A 238 3.43 5.99 11.86
C VAL A 238 3.05 4.99 10.77
N VAL A 239 1.76 4.74 10.59
CA VAL A 239 1.24 3.93 9.50
C VAL A 239 0.37 4.81 8.62
N THR A 240 0.44 4.63 7.31
CA THR A 240 -0.38 5.39 6.37
C THR A 240 -1.36 4.48 5.64
N ALA A 241 -2.61 4.88 5.56
CA ALA A 241 -3.62 4.25 4.74
C ALA A 241 -3.62 4.82 3.31
N HIS A 242 -3.48 3.94 2.32
CA HIS A 242 -3.63 4.28 0.90
C HIS A 242 -4.86 3.61 0.26
N SER A 243 -5.61 2.84 1.03
CA SER A 243 -6.72 2.02 0.56
C SER A 243 -7.84 1.92 1.59
N ASN A 244 -9.04 1.57 1.13
CA ASN A 244 -10.17 1.23 1.99
C ASN A 244 -9.87 -0.04 2.81
N HIS A 245 -10.28 -0.04 4.08
CA HIS A 245 -10.10 -1.14 5.01
C HIS A 245 -11.12 -2.27 4.86
N LEU A 246 -12.26 -1.98 4.24
CA LEU A 246 -13.40 -2.87 4.09
C LEU A 246 -13.23 -3.89 2.95
N GLU A 247 -13.88 -5.03 3.08
CA GLU A 247 -14.12 -6.00 2.02
C GLU A 247 -15.30 -5.58 1.13
N PRO A 248 -15.43 -6.11 -0.11
CA PRO A 248 -16.63 -5.89 -0.91
C PRO A 248 -17.90 -6.18 -0.10
N PRO A 249 -18.94 -5.32 -0.15
CA PRO A 249 -19.14 -4.22 -1.09
C PRO A 249 -18.52 -2.86 -0.73
N TYR A 250 -17.62 -2.81 0.26
CA TYR A 250 -16.90 -1.59 0.68
C TYR A 250 -17.77 -0.54 1.37
N THR A 251 -18.88 -0.95 2.00
CA THR A 251 -19.80 -0.06 2.72
C THR A 251 -19.74 -0.31 4.23
N ALA A 252 -20.22 0.63 5.04
CA ALA A 252 -20.41 0.44 6.48
C ALA A 252 -21.08 -0.92 6.79
N GLY A 253 -20.56 -1.64 7.78
CA GLY A 253 -20.97 -3.00 8.11
C GLY A 253 -20.32 -4.13 7.30
N SER A 254 -19.48 -3.83 6.31
CA SER A 254 -18.67 -4.84 5.62
C SER A 254 -17.59 -5.42 6.55
N GLY A 255 -17.06 -6.59 6.19
CA GLY A 255 -15.89 -7.17 6.85
C GLY A 255 -14.61 -6.34 6.60
N VAL A 256 -13.54 -6.65 7.34
CA VAL A 256 -12.23 -6.03 7.17
C VAL A 256 -11.35 -6.87 6.27
N SER A 257 -10.73 -6.24 5.27
CA SER A 257 -9.84 -6.93 4.34
C SER A 257 -8.63 -7.55 5.07
N GLY A 258 -8.15 -8.70 4.57
CA GLY A 258 -7.08 -9.46 5.26
C GLY A 258 -5.81 -8.66 5.58
N ASN A 259 -5.39 -7.78 4.67
CA ASN A 259 -4.22 -6.92 4.87
C ASN A 259 -4.44 -5.89 5.98
N TRP A 260 -5.66 -5.34 6.09
CA TRP A 260 -6.02 -4.42 7.15
C TRP A 260 -6.22 -5.12 8.49
N ARG A 261 -6.76 -6.35 8.50
CA ARG A 261 -6.92 -7.14 9.72
C ARG A 261 -5.60 -7.27 10.48
N ARG A 262 -4.49 -7.54 9.79
CA ARG A 262 -3.13 -7.59 10.38
C ARG A 262 -2.73 -6.29 11.08
N LEU A 263 -2.93 -5.14 10.43
CA LEU A 263 -2.65 -3.83 11.02
C LEU A 263 -3.57 -3.56 12.22
N ILE A 264 -4.87 -3.78 12.03
CA ILE A 264 -5.89 -3.55 13.03
C ILE A 264 -5.56 -4.34 14.30
N HIS A 265 -5.16 -5.62 14.21
CA HIS A 265 -4.72 -6.38 15.40
C HIS A 265 -3.47 -5.82 16.12
N ARG A 266 -2.73 -4.89 15.52
CA ARG A 266 -1.45 -4.37 16.07
C ARG A 266 -1.45 -2.84 16.24
N LEU A 267 -2.60 -2.18 16.22
CA LEU A 267 -2.68 -0.70 16.32
C LEU A 267 -1.98 -0.13 17.55
N ASP A 268 -2.00 -0.83 18.68
CA ASP A 268 -1.31 -0.43 19.92
C ASP A 268 0.22 -0.35 19.79
N GLU A 269 0.83 -0.90 18.72
CA GLU A 269 2.28 -0.85 18.47
C GLU A 269 2.71 0.38 17.66
N PHE A 270 1.77 1.23 17.25
CA PHE A 270 2.02 2.43 16.47
C PHE A 270 1.67 3.70 17.24
N ASP A 271 2.26 4.83 16.85
CA ASP A 271 1.98 6.14 17.45
C ASP A 271 0.85 6.88 16.74
N ALA A 272 0.68 6.63 15.43
CA ALA A 272 -0.38 7.23 14.63
C ALA A 272 -0.73 6.36 13.41
N LEU A 273 -1.99 6.42 12.99
CA LEU A 273 -2.49 5.94 11.71
C LEU A 273 -3.02 7.14 10.92
N VAL A 274 -2.31 7.50 9.86
CA VAL A 274 -2.73 8.56 8.94
C VAL A 274 -3.70 7.99 7.91
N LEU A 275 -4.88 8.58 7.86
CA LEU A 275 -5.97 8.31 6.94
C LEU A 275 -6.12 9.49 5.98
N LEU A 276 -6.84 9.27 4.88
CA LEU A 276 -6.96 10.29 3.82
C LEU A 276 -8.31 11.03 3.83
N THR A 277 -9.30 10.52 4.58
CA THR A 277 -10.67 11.05 4.62
C THR A 277 -11.22 10.97 6.04
N GLU A 278 -12.10 11.90 6.39
CA GLU A 278 -12.78 11.88 7.70
C GLU A 278 -13.77 10.72 7.79
N ALA A 279 -14.46 10.39 6.70
CA ALA A 279 -15.37 9.24 6.66
C ALA A 279 -14.63 7.92 6.98
N GLN A 280 -13.41 7.72 6.49
CA GLN A 280 -12.62 6.55 6.85
C GLN A 280 -12.19 6.57 8.32
N ARG A 281 -11.88 7.76 8.88
CA ARG A 281 -11.55 7.91 10.30
C ARG A 281 -12.74 7.56 11.18
N GLU A 282 -13.92 8.07 10.86
CA GLU A 282 -15.16 7.79 11.57
C GLU A 282 -15.49 6.30 11.54
N ASP A 283 -15.41 5.65 10.38
CA ASP A 283 -15.67 4.22 10.24
C ASP A 283 -14.66 3.38 11.05
N ILE A 284 -13.36 3.70 11.01
CA ILE A 284 -12.34 2.99 11.80
C ILE A 284 -12.54 3.23 13.31
N ALA A 285 -12.80 4.47 13.72
CA ALA A 285 -13.04 4.80 15.13
C ALA A 285 -14.28 4.10 15.68
N ALA A 286 -15.37 4.06 14.91
CA ALA A 286 -16.60 3.40 15.29
C ALA A 286 -16.45 1.88 15.38
N ASP A 287 -15.66 1.27 14.48
CA ASP A 287 -15.53 -0.18 14.40
C ASP A 287 -14.41 -0.75 15.30
N PHE A 288 -13.33 0.01 15.54
CA PHE A 288 -12.12 -0.48 16.23
C PHE A 288 -11.66 0.41 17.40
N GLY A 289 -12.30 1.55 17.64
CA GLY A 289 -11.84 2.53 18.62
C GLY A 289 -10.58 3.26 18.16
N HIS A 290 -9.72 3.57 19.12
CA HIS A 290 -8.41 4.15 18.89
C HIS A 290 -8.43 5.55 18.24
N ALA A 291 -9.48 6.34 18.46
CA ALA A 291 -9.62 7.67 17.85
C ALA A 291 -8.43 8.59 18.16
N GLU A 292 -7.72 8.36 19.27
CA GLU A 292 -6.52 9.11 19.69
C GLU A 292 -5.29 8.90 18.79
N LEU A 293 -5.25 7.83 17.98
CA LEU A 293 -4.14 7.57 17.04
C LEU A 293 -4.50 7.91 15.59
N LEU A 294 -5.77 8.20 15.28
CA LEU A 294 -6.23 8.44 13.91
C LEU A 294 -6.05 9.90 13.51
N GLU A 295 -5.27 10.14 12.47
CA GLU A 295 -5.02 11.47 11.92
C GLU A 295 -5.48 11.52 10.47
N VAL A 296 -6.15 12.60 10.05
CA VAL A 296 -6.58 12.76 8.66
C VAL A 296 -5.70 13.77 7.97
N ILE A 297 -4.97 13.30 6.95
CA ILE A 297 -4.15 14.14 6.08
C ILE A 297 -4.49 13.76 4.64
N PRO A 298 -5.37 14.52 3.96
CA PRO A 298 -5.70 14.31 2.56
C PRO A 298 -4.47 14.38 1.66
N GLN A 299 -4.60 13.92 0.42
CA GLN A 299 -3.52 14.11 -0.55
C GLN A 299 -3.41 15.57 -0.98
N VAL A 300 -2.17 16.00 -1.28
CA VAL A 300 -1.90 17.32 -1.84
C VAL A 300 -2.39 17.43 -3.28
N ALA A 301 -3.01 18.56 -3.62
CA ALA A 301 -3.40 18.89 -4.98
C ALA A 301 -2.18 19.15 -5.89
N PRO A 302 -2.25 18.81 -7.18
CA PRO A 302 -1.28 19.29 -8.14
C PRO A 302 -1.41 20.81 -8.34
N PRO A 303 -0.38 21.49 -8.85
CA PRO A 303 -0.46 22.91 -9.17
C PRO A 303 -1.55 23.15 -10.23
N ARG A 304 -2.22 24.31 -10.13
CA ARG A 304 -3.20 24.76 -11.11
C ARG A 304 -2.54 24.84 -12.50
N LYS A 305 -3.30 24.46 -13.53
CA LYS A 305 -2.90 24.54 -14.93
C LYS A 305 -3.78 25.55 -15.65
N GLU A 306 -3.15 26.37 -16.49
CA GLU A 306 -3.89 27.27 -17.36
C GLU A 306 -4.57 26.46 -18.47
N ALA A 307 -5.84 26.79 -18.75
CA ALA A 307 -6.55 26.20 -19.86
C ALA A 307 -5.88 26.63 -21.17
N ASN A 308 -5.28 25.68 -21.88
CA ASN A 308 -4.54 25.90 -23.11
C ASN A 308 -5.27 25.38 -24.37
N ALA A 309 -6.47 24.83 -24.21
CA ALA A 309 -7.28 24.29 -25.30
C ALA A 309 -8.78 24.51 -25.03
N PRO A 310 -9.60 24.79 -26.06
CA PRO A 310 -11.05 24.88 -25.92
C PRO A 310 -11.63 23.51 -25.54
N THR A 311 -12.58 23.49 -24.62
CA THR A 311 -13.28 22.26 -24.21
C THR A 311 -14.04 21.63 -25.38
N ASP A 312 -13.79 20.35 -25.63
CA ASP A 312 -14.64 19.52 -26.48
C ASP A 312 -15.80 18.96 -25.65
N PRO A 313 -17.06 19.37 -25.88
CA PRO A 313 -18.21 18.92 -25.09
C PRO A 313 -18.48 17.42 -25.23
N ASN A 314 -17.93 16.74 -26.24
CA ASN A 314 -18.15 15.32 -26.49
C ASN A 314 -17.07 14.43 -25.89
N ARG A 315 -15.99 14.99 -25.35
CA ARG A 315 -14.82 14.25 -24.86
C ARG A 315 -14.90 13.94 -23.37
N LEU A 316 -15.18 12.70 -23.01
CA LEU A 316 -15.13 12.18 -21.64
C LEU A 316 -13.81 11.41 -21.43
N VAL A 317 -13.18 11.57 -20.26
CA VAL A 317 -11.94 10.85 -19.95
C VAL A 317 -12.10 9.96 -18.72
N LEU A 318 -11.47 8.79 -18.75
CA LEU A 318 -11.34 7.86 -17.62
C LEU A 318 -9.88 7.46 -17.46
N VAL A 319 -9.34 7.63 -16.27
CA VAL A 319 -7.95 7.29 -15.95
C VAL A 319 -7.92 6.22 -14.87
N ALA A 320 -7.74 4.96 -15.26
CA ALA A 320 -7.66 3.86 -14.31
C ALA A 320 -6.93 2.65 -14.89
N ARG A 321 -6.22 1.92 -14.03
CA ARG A 321 -5.79 0.54 -14.35
C ARG A 321 -7.01 -0.36 -14.49
N THR A 322 -6.92 -1.37 -15.36
CA THR A 322 -7.91 -2.44 -15.55
C THR A 322 -7.95 -3.38 -14.34
N HIS A 323 -8.52 -2.89 -13.23
CA HIS A 323 -8.67 -3.64 -12.00
C HIS A 323 -10.16 -3.70 -11.60
N PRO A 324 -10.69 -4.84 -11.09
CA PRO A 324 -12.11 -4.97 -10.77
C PRO A 324 -12.68 -3.87 -9.85
N LYS A 325 -11.87 -3.39 -8.90
CA LYS A 325 -12.24 -2.26 -8.02
C LYS A 325 -12.49 -0.94 -8.77
N LYS A 326 -11.81 -0.70 -9.89
CA LYS A 326 -11.95 0.52 -10.69
C LYS A 326 -13.20 0.53 -11.56
N ARG A 327 -13.84 -0.65 -11.71
CA ARG A 327 -15.14 -0.81 -12.38
C ARG A 327 -15.18 -0.12 -13.75
N VAL A 328 -14.15 -0.34 -14.57
CA VAL A 328 -14.12 0.19 -15.93
C VAL A 328 -15.26 -0.44 -16.76
N ASP A 329 -15.64 -1.68 -16.45
CA ASP A 329 -16.84 -2.32 -17.01
C ASP A 329 -18.12 -1.49 -16.78
N GLU A 330 -18.26 -0.90 -15.59
CA GLU A 330 -19.38 -0.03 -15.25
C GLU A 330 -19.34 1.29 -16.02
N ALA A 331 -18.15 1.86 -16.22
CA ALA A 331 -17.99 3.05 -17.05
C ALA A 331 -18.45 2.80 -18.49
N ILE A 332 -18.12 1.65 -19.08
CA ILE A 332 -18.59 1.29 -20.43
C ILE A 332 -20.12 1.17 -20.47
N ARG A 333 -20.75 0.56 -19.46
CA ARG A 333 -22.23 0.44 -19.40
C ARG A 333 -22.91 1.80 -19.26
N VAL A 334 -22.38 2.67 -18.39
CA VAL A 334 -22.86 4.06 -18.26
C VAL A 334 -22.68 4.80 -19.57
N PHE A 335 -21.53 4.62 -20.24
CA PHE A 335 -21.23 5.30 -21.49
C PHE A 335 -22.15 4.89 -22.64
N ARG A 336 -22.64 3.64 -22.70
CA ARG A 336 -23.71 3.25 -23.64
C ARG A 336 -24.93 4.17 -23.53
N LYS A 337 -25.38 4.45 -22.30
CA LYS A 337 -26.52 5.34 -22.03
C LYS A 337 -26.21 6.79 -22.41
N VAL A 338 -24.95 7.22 -22.27
CA VAL A 338 -24.50 8.54 -22.73
C VAL A 338 -24.56 8.61 -24.26
N VAL A 339 -24.07 7.60 -24.99
CA VAL A 339 -24.15 7.55 -26.46
C VAL A 339 -25.60 7.55 -26.96
N ASP A 340 -26.53 6.93 -26.23
CA ASP A 340 -27.96 6.98 -26.56
C ASP A 340 -28.54 8.42 -26.50
N GLY A 341 -27.99 9.28 -25.63
CA GLY A 341 -28.39 10.68 -25.48
C GLY A 341 -27.51 11.68 -26.24
N ASN A 342 -26.30 11.27 -26.66
CA ASN A 342 -25.34 12.06 -27.43
C ASN A 342 -24.48 11.11 -28.32
N PRO A 343 -24.88 10.87 -29.58
CA PRO A 343 -24.19 9.94 -30.47
C PRO A 343 -22.73 10.32 -30.79
N ASP A 344 -22.37 11.59 -30.66
CA ASP A 344 -21.02 12.09 -30.94
C ASP A 344 -20.06 11.94 -29.74
N ALA A 345 -20.56 11.48 -28.59
CA ALA A 345 -19.76 11.32 -27.39
C ALA A 345 -18.62 10.31 -27.59
N VAL A 346 -17.44 10.64 -27.05
CA VAL A 346 -16.25 9.80 -27.04
C VAL A 346 -15.76 9.61 -25.61
N LEU A 347 -15.46 8.37 -25.25
CA LEU A 347 -14.80 8.01 -23.99
C LEU A 347 -13.36 7.60 -24.27
N GLU A 348 -12.41 8.40 -23.80
CA GLU A 348 -10.99 8.08 -23.82
C GLU A 348 -10.57 7.42 -22.50
N VAL A 349 -10.00 6.23 -22.61
CA VAL A 349 -9.64 5.39 -21.47
C VAL A 349 -8.12 5.24 -21.37
N PHE A 350 -7.54 5.78 -20.30
CA PHE A 350 -6.11 5.73 -19.99
C PHE A 350 -5.83 4.69 -18.90
N GLY A 351 -4.66 4.04 -18.99
CA GLY A 351 -4.22 3.02 -18.01
C GLY A 351 -4.41 1.56 -18.45
N PHE A 352 -4.51 1.34 -19.76
CA PHE A 352 -4.63 0.03 -20.43
C PHE A 352 -3.28 -0.52 -20.93
N GLY A 353 -3.26 -1.74 -21.45
CA GLY A 353 -2.08 -2.37 -22.05
C GLY A 353 -1.40 -3.45 -21.21
N TYR A 354 -2.05 -3.91 -20.13
CA TYR A 354 -1.59 -5.05 -19.33
C TYR A 354 -1.82 -6.39 -20.05
N LYS A 355 -2.77 -6.43 -21.00
CA LYS A 355 -3.14 -7.64 -21.76
C LYS A 355 -3.56 -8.80 -20.85
N ASP A 356 -4.13 -8.48 -19.69
CA ASP A 356 -4.61 -9.46 -18.73
C ASP A 356 -6.09 -9.82 -18.96
N LYS A 357 -6.60 -10.76 -18.16
CA LYS A 357 -7.99 -11.23 -18.28
C LYS A 357 -9.02 -10.14 -18.02
N GLU A 358 -8.72 -9.16 -17.18
CA GLU A 358 -9.66 -8.10 -16.84
C GLU A 358 -9.76 -7.08 -17.97
N GLU A 359 -8.63 -6.74 -18.59
CA GLU A 359 -8.59 -5.90 -19.79
C GLU A 359 -9.33 -6.54 -20.97
N LEU A 360 -9.13 -7.84 -21.21
CA LEU A 360 -9.84 -8.58 -22.28
C LEU A 360 -11.36 -8.54 -22.10
N LYS A 361 -11.86 -8.63 -20.86
CA LYS A 361 -13.30 -8.51 -20.57
C LYS A 361 -13.84 -7.13 -20.92
N VAL A 362 -13.07 -6.07 -20.69
CA VAL A 362 -13.49 -4.70 -21.04
C VAL A 362 -13.56 -4.55 -22.56
N HIS A 363 -12.57 -5.05 -23.31
CA HIS A 363 -12.61 -5.03 -24.77
C HIS A 363 -13.82 -5.81 -25.33
N GLN A 364 -14.12 -6.98 -24.77
CA GLN A 364 -15.30 -7.75 -25.15
C GLN A 364 -16.59 -6.98 -24.87
N LEU A 365 -16.71 -6.35 -23.70
CA LEU A 365 -17.89 -5.57 -23.34
C LEU A 365 -18.13 -4.37 -24.27
N VAL A 366 -17.05 -3.69 -24.71
CA VAL A 366 -17.15 -2.62 -25.71
C VAL A 366 -17.69 -3.15 -27.04
N ALA A 367 -17.25 -4.35 -27.45
CA ALA A 367 -17.75 -4.99 -28.67
C ALA A 367 -19.22 -5.40 -28.53
N ASP A 368 -19.60 -6.03 -27.41
CA ASP A 368 -20.95 -6.49 -27.12
C ASP A 368 -21.96 -5.33 -27.10
N LEU A 369 -21.53 -4.14 -26.64
CA LEU A 369 -22.35 -2.93 -26.57
C LEU A 369 -22.28 -2.05 -27.84
N SER A 370 -21.57 -2.50 -28.88
CA SER A 370 -21.37 -1.77 -30.14
C SER A 370 -20.83 -0.35 -29.93
N LEU A 371 -19.77 -0.24 -29.12
CA LEU A 371 -19.13 1.03 -28.72
C LEU A 371 -17.72 1.23 -29.30
N GLN A 372 -17.32 0.43 -30.30
CA GLN A 372 -15.95 0.43 -30.85
C GLN A 372 -15.54 1.78 -31.44
N ASP A 373 -16.49 2.54 -31.99
CA ASP A 373 -16.23 3.85 -32.60
C ASP A 373 -16.22 4.99 -31.56
N SER A 374 -16.84 4.78 -30.40
CA SER A 374 -17.01 5.80 -29.34
C SER A 374 -16.08 5.59 -28.14
N VAL A 375 -15.48 4.40 -27.95
CA VAL A 375 -14.54 4.12 -26.86
C VAL A 375 -13.12 3.96 -27.40
N ARG A 376 -12.21 4.80 -26.93
CA ARG A 376 -10.80 4.82 -27.37
C ARG A 376 -9.88 4.43 -26.22
N PHE A 377 -9.11 3.36 -26.41
CA PHE A 377 -8.08 2.96 -25.44
C PHE A 377 -6.77 3.68 -25.77
N MET A 378 -6.34 4.55 -24.87
CA MET A 378 -5.20 5.43 -25.08
C MET A 378 -3.90 4.79 -24.57
N PRO A 379 -2.75 5.05 -25.23
CA PRO A 379 -1.46 4.58 -24.74
C PRO A 379 -1.12 5.22 -23.39
N PHE A 380 -0.20 4.60 -22.65
CA PHE A 380 0.35 5.21 -21.44
C PHE A 380 1.02 6.55 -21.79
N THR A 381 0.67 7.60 -21.06
CA THR A 381 1.31 8.91 -21.14
C THR A 381 1.76 9.36 -19.75
N SER A 382 2.92 10.03 -19.70
CA SER A 382 3.37 10.76 -18.52
C SER A 382 3.01 12.25 -18.58
N ASN A 383 2.40 12.72 -19.67
CA ASN A 383 1.97 14.09 -19.85
C ASN A 383 0.47 14.23 -19.49
N PRO A 384 0.12 14.92 -18.38
CA PRO A 384 -1.28 15.08 -18.01
C PRO A 384 -2.09 15.95 -18.98
N ASP A 385 -1.44 16.79 -19.81
CA ASP A 385 -2.13 17.59 -20.83
C ASP A 385 -2.83 16.68 -21.85
N ASP A 386 -2.19 15.58 -22.26
CA ASP A 386 -2.77 14.59 -23.18
C ASP A 386 -4.07 13.98 -22.63
N ILE A 387 -4.22 13.98 -21.31
CA ILE A 387 -5.36 13.39 -20.61
C ILE A 387 -6.45 14.44 -20.45
N TYR A 388 -6.18 15.52 -19.73
CA TYR A 388 -7.24 16.40 -19.23
C TYR A 388 -7.49 17.64 -20.10
N ALA A 389 -6.51 18.10 -20.89
CA ALA A 389 -6.68 19.31 -21.69
C ALA A 389 -7.84 19.12 -22.68
N ALA A 390 -8.75 20.10 -22.78
CA ALA A 390 -9.98 20.04 -23.59
C ALA A 390 -11.03 18.99 -23.20
N ALA A 391 -10.87 18.21 -22.12
CA ALA A 391 -11.89 17.25 -21.70
C ALA A 391 -13.17 17.96 -21.21
N CYS A 392 -14.34 17.42 -21.55
CA CYS A 392 -15.63 17.86 -21.03
C CYS A 392 -15.76 17.54 -19.53
N ALA A 393 -15.39 16.32 -19.16
CA ALA A 393 -15.45 15.84 -17.79
C ALA A 393 -14.53 14.63 -17.59
N THR A 394 -14.19 14.35 -16.33
CA THR A 394 -13.54 13.09 -15.93
C THR A 394 -14.54 12.16 -15.24
N LEU A 395 -14.60 10.90 -15.67
CA LEU A 395 -15.47 9.87 -15.10
C LEU A 395 -14.71 8.97 -14.10
N LEU A 396 -15.31 8.76 -12.92
CA LEU A 396 -14.83 7.83 -11.90
C LEU A 396 -15.95 6.86 -11.46
N THR A 397 -15.85 5.59 -11.85
CA THR A 397 -16.84 4.54 -11.52
C THR A 397 -16.39 3.57 -10.42
N SER A 398 -15.26 3.84 -9.77
CA SER A 398 -14.66 2.95 -8.77
C SER A 398 -15.65 2.47 -7.71
N ALA A 399 -15.55 1.19 -7.35
CA ALA A 399 -16.28 0.60 -6.23
C ALA A 399 -15.70 0.98 -4.87
N SER A 400 -14.41 1.32 -4.84
CA SER A 400 -13.74 1.77 -3.65
C SER A 400 -12.44 2.49 -3.99
N GLU A 401 -12.16 3.53 -3.22
CA GLU A 401 -10.94 4.33 -3.27
C GLU A 401 -10.36 4.53 -1.86
N GLY A 402 -9.09 4.93 -1.79
CA GLY A 402 -8.52 5.52 -0.57
C GLY A 402 -8.68 7.04 -0.60
N PHE A 403 -8.15 7.65 -1.67
CA PHE A 403 -8.34 9.06 -2.02
C PHE A 403 -8.03 9.24 -3.52
N PRO A 404 -9.02 9.56 -4.38
CA PRO A 404 -8.85 9.53 -5.82
C PRO A 404 -8.10 10.76 -6.35
N LEU A 405 -6.76 10.67 -6.39
CA LEU A 405 -5.88 11.71 -6.93
C LEU A 405 -6.28 12.22 -8.33
N ILE A 406 -6.85 11.35 -9.17
CA ILE A 406 -7.31 11.70 -10.51
C ILE A 406 -8.39 12.80 -10.50
N LEU A 407 -9.17 12.92 -9.42
CA LEU A 407 -10.15 14.01 -9.31
C LEU A 407 -9.44 15.35 -9.15
N LEU A 408 -8.45 15.44 -8.26
CA LEU A 408 -7.64 16.66 -8.08
C LEU A 408 -6.84 17.02 -9.33
N GLU A 409 -6.34 16.01 -10.05
CA GLU A 409 -5.65 16.21 -11.32
C GLU A 409 -6.59 16.76 -12.40
N SER A 410 -7.79 16.19 -12.55
CA SER A 410 -8.81 16.73 -13.46
C SER A 410 -9.18 18.17 -13.10
N MET A 411 -9.43 18.41 -11.82
CA MET A 411 -9.82 19.73 -11.32
C MET A 411 -8.72 20.79 -11.51
N SER A 412 -7.43 20.42 -11.54
CA SER A 412 -6.35 21.38 -11.83
C SER A 412 -6.35 21.91 -13.26
N TYR A 413 -7.04 21.23 -14.17
CA TYR A 413 -7.27 21.69 -15.55
C TYR A 413 -8.62 22.42 -15.71
N GLY A 414 -9.35 22.66 -14.61
CA GLY A 414 -10.72 23.17 -14.68
C GLY A 414 -11.70 22.20 -15.32
N VAL A 415 -11.39 20.90 -15.32
CA VAL A 415 -12.27 19.86 -15.86
C VAL A 415 -13.14 19.32 -14.72
N PRO A 416 -14.47 19.51 -14.78
CA PRO A 416 -15.38 18.99 -13.77
C PRO A 416 -15.37 17.46 -13.77
N VAL A 417 -15.76 16.87 -12.65
CA VAL A 417 -15.72 15.42 -12.46
C VAL A 417 -17.11 14.84 -12.21
N VAL A 418 -17.33 13.61 -12.68
CA VAL A 418 -18.56 12.87 -12.43
C VAL A 418 -18.20 11.51 -11.86
N ALA A 419 -18.70 11.19 -10.67
CA ALA A 419 -18.31 9.99 -9.95
C ALA A 419 -19.48 9.31 -9.23
N TYR A 420 -19.31 8.03 -8.92
CA TYR A 420 -20.11 7.41 -7.88
C TYR A 420 -19.67 7.87 -6.48
N ASP A 421 -20.64 8.06 -5.58
CA ASP A 421 -20.42 8.24 -4.15
C ASP A 421 -20.04 6.91 -3.50
N SER A 422 -18.77 6.52 -3.69
CA SER A 422 -18.17 5.29 -3.16
C SER A 422 -17.16 5.60 -2.04
N ASN A 423 -16.98 4.64 -1.13
CA ASN A 423 -16.02 4.79 -0.03
C ASN A 423 -14.57 4.53 -0.49
N TYR A 424 -13.63 5.46 -0.35
CA TYR A 424 -13.73 6.83 0.19
C TYR A 424 -13.03 7.83 -0.72
N GLY A 425 -13.32 9.13 -0.56
CA GLY A 425 -12.63 10.20 -1.27
C GLY A 425 -13.47 10.98 -2.29
N PRO A 426 -14.36 10.37 -3.12
CA PRO A 426 -15.20 11.14 -4.03
C PRO A 426 -15.99 12.25 -3.33
N ARG A 427 -16.64 11.96 -2.20
CA ARG A 427 -17.38 12.97 -1.40
C ARG A 427 -16.51 13.99 -0.67
N ASP A 428 -15.24 13.66 -0.43
CA ASP A 428 -14.29 14.58 0.19
C ASP A 428 -13.83 15.65 -0.81
N VAL A 429 -13.79 15.30 -2.10
CA VAL A 429 -13.33 16.18 -3.18
C VAL A 429 -14.49 16.87 -3.90
N ILE A 430 -15.58 16.16 -4.19
CA ILE A 430 -16.69 16.63 -5.01
C ILE A 430 -17.78 17.27 -4.12
N ILE A 431 -18.11 18.51 -4.44
CA ILE A 431 -19.31 19.20 -3.93
C ILE A 431 -20.35 19.09 -5.04
N ASP A 432 -21.36 18.24 -4.84
CA ASP A 432 -22.34 17.89 -5.87
C ASP A 432 -23.03 19.14 -6.42
N SER A 433 -23.14 19.21 -7.74
CA SER A 433 -23.72 20.34 -8.48
C SER A 433 -22.93 21.66 -8.44
N GLU A 434 -21.78 21.71 -7.74
CA GLU A 434 -20.91 22.90 -7.67
C GLU A 434 -19.61 22.73 -8.46
N ASN A 435 -18.80 21.71 -8.17
CA ASN A 435 -17.51 21.46 -8.84
C ASN A 435 -17.49 20.16 -9.66
N GLY A 436 -18.62 19.45 -9.68
CA GLY A 436 -18.79 18.14 -10.27
C GLY A 436 -20.09 17.50 -9.82
N TYR A 437 -20.24 16.21 -10.07
CA TYR A 437 -21.44 15.46 -9.74
C TYR A 437 -21.15 14.12 -9.08
N LEU A 438 -21.93 13.78 -8.06
CA LEU A 438 -21.93 12.50 -7.34
C LEU A 438 -23.24 11.74 -7.55
N ALA A 439 -23.21 10.57 -8.19
CA ALA A 439 -24.37 9.68 -8.22
C ALA A 439 -24.30 8.63 -7.11
N ASP A 440 -25.45 8.16 -6.64
CA ASP A 440 -25.52 7.01 -5.74
C ASP A 440 -24.77 5.83 -6.35
N PHE A 441 -24.06 5.07 -5.50
CA PHE A 441 -23.22 3.98 -5.98
C PHE A 441 -24.01 2.93 -6.79
N ALA A 442 -23.55 2.67 -8.02
CA ALA A 442 -24.16 1.78 -9.00
C ALA A 442 -25.51 2.24 -9.59
N ASP A 443 -25.89 3.51 -9.42
CA ASP A 443 -26.99 4.12 -10.18
C ASP A 443 -26.49 4.63 -11.53
N SER A 444 -26.42 3.71 -12.51
CA SER A 444 -25.91 4.00 -13.85
C SER A 444 -26.73 5.06 -14.60
N ASP A 445 -28.05 5.13 -14.34
CA ASP A 445 -28.95 6.09 -15.01
C ASP A 445 -28.72 7.50 -14.47
N ALA A 446 -28.60 7.65 -13.15
CA ALA A 446 -28.26 8.92 -12.54
C ALA A 446 -26.88 9.42 -12.98
N LEU A 447 -25.90 8.53 -13.06
CA LEU A 447 -24.54 8.89 -13.51
C LEU A 447 -24.53 9.33 -14.98
N ALA A 448 -25.19 8.59 -15.88
CA ALA A 448 -25.30 8.95 -17.30
C ALA A 448 -26.01 10.29 -17.50
N LYS A 449 -27.09 10.55 -16.75
CA LYS A 449 -27.81 11.84 -16.79
C LYS A 449 -26.89 13.00 -16.38
N LYS A 450 -26.09 12.84 -15.32
CA LYS A 450 -25.13 13.85 -14.87
C LYS A 450 -24.04 14.15 -15.91
N ILE A 451 -23.58 13.13 -16.64
CA ILE A 451 -22.64 13.31 -17.76
C ILE A 451 -23.30 14.11 -18.90
N LEU A 452 -24.50 13.72 -19.32
CA LEU A 452 -25.23 14.38 -20.41
C LEU A 452 -25.51 15.86 -20.11
N LEU A 453 -25.83 16.20 -18.85
CA LEU A 453 -26.01 17.59 -18.42
C LEU A 453 -24.75 18.43 -18.66
N LEU A 454 -23.56 17.90 -18.32
CA LEU A 454 -22.30 18.60 -18.62
C LEU A 454 -22.09 18.73 -20.12
N MET A 455 -22.28 17.66 -20.90
CA MET A 455 -22.06 17.72 -22.34
C MET A 455 -22.95 18.78 -23.03
N GLN A 456 -24.19 18.95 -22.56
CA GLN A 456 -25.19 19.83 -23.17
C GLN A 456 -25.13 21.29 -22.68
N ASP A 457 -24.71 21.55 -21.44
CA ASP A 457 -24.73 22.88 -20.83
C ASP A 457 -23.32 23.47 -20.67
N ALA A 458 -22.94 24.34 -21.62
CA ALA A 458 -21.63 24.97 -21.64
C ALA A 458 -21.40 25.93 -20.46
N ASP A 459 -22.43 26.65 -20.02
CA ASP A 459 -22.33 27.62 -18.93
C ASP A 459 -22.19 26.91 -17.58
N GLN A 460 -22.94 25.83 -17.37
CA GLN A 460 -22.79 24.98 -16.19
C GLN A 460 -21.41 24.34 -16.17
N ARG A 461 -20.91 23.80 -17.30
CA ARG A 461 -19.53 23.27 -17.35
C ARG A 461 -18.49 24.32 -16.99
N ALA A 462 -18.58 25.52 -17.57
CA ALA A 462 -17.61 26.58 -17.30
C ALA A 462 -17.61 27.00 -15.83
N ARG A 463 -18.80 27.15 -15.23
CA ARG A 463 -18.95 27.44 -13.79
C ARG A 463 -18.37 26.33 -12.91
N MET A 464 -18.68 25.08 -13.21
CA MET A 464 -18.15 23.94 -12.46
C MET A 464 -16.63 23.79 -12.63
N GLY A 465 -16.10 24.08 -13.81
CA GLY A 465 -14.67 24.08 -14.08
C GLY A 465 -13.93 25.13 -13.25
N ALA A 466 -14.49 26.33 -13.10
CA ALA A 466 -13.93 27.35 -12.21
C ALA A 466 -13.96 26.90 -10.74
N ALA A 467 -15.10 26.38 -10.27
CA ALA A 467 -15.25 25.86 -8.90
C ALA A 467 -14.33 24.64 -8.62
N ALA A 468 -14.07 23.82 -9.64
CA ALA A 468 -13.10 22.72 -9.58
C ALA A 468 -11.68 23.24 -9.31
N VAL A 469 -11.24 24.31 -9.98
CA VAL A 469 -9.93 24.92 -9.71
C VAL A 469 -9.87 25.50 -8.29
N GLU A 470 -10.93 26.19 -7.84
CA GLU A 470 -11.01 26.74 -6.48
C GLU A 470 -10.98 25.65 -5.39
N THR A 471 -11.54 24.48 -5.67
CA THR A 471 -11.55 23.33 -4.74
C THR A 471 -10.14 22.89 -4.36
N LEU A 472 -9.13 23.13 -5.21
CA LEU A 472 -7.75 22.76 -4.92
C LEU A 472 -7.16 23.47 -3.70
N ASP A 473 -7.69 24.64 -3.32
CA ASP A 473 -7.24 25.39 -2.14
C ASP A 473 -7.54 24.64 -0.83
N ARG A 474 -8.46 23.67 -0.87
CA ARG A 474 -8.73 22.79 0.28
C ARG A 474 -7.62 21.74 0.48
N PHE A 475 -6.77 21.54 -0.53
CA PHE A 475 -5.74 20.51 -0.61
C PHE A 475 -4.34 21.11 -0.85
N ASP A 476 -4.13 22.35 -0.37
CA ASP A 476 -2.88 23.07 -0.56
C ASP A 476 -1.69 22.41 0.16
N THR A 477 -0.49 22.65 -0.37
CA THR A 477 0.75 22.05 0.10
C THR A 477 1.09 22.45 1.54
N ALA A 478 0.78 23.67 1.97
CA ALA A 478 1.17 24.15 3.30
C ALA A 478 0.39 23.40 4.39
N ARG A 479 -0.93 23.23 4.23
CA ARG A 479 -1.74 22.41 5.16
C ARG A 479 -1.29 20.96 5.18
N PHE A 480 -0.99 20.39 4.01
CA PHE A 480 -0.49 19.03 3.88
C PHE A 480 0.82 18.84 4.65
N VAL A 481 1.79 19.73 4.46
CA VAL A 481 3.10 19.68 5.14
C VAL A 481 2.95 19.89 6.65
N GLU A 482 2.16 20.86 7.10
CA GLU A 482 1.93 21.09 8.53
C GLU A 482 1.25 19.90 9.22
N GLY A 483 0.29 19.25 8.56
CA GLY A 483 -0.30 18.00 9.04
C GLY A 483 0.75 16.90 9.24
N TRP A 484 1.60 16.68 8.25
CA TRP A 484 2.68 15.68 8.35
C TRP A 484 3.73 16.05 9.39
N LYS A 485 4.12 17.33 9.50
CA LYS A 485 5.05 17.79 10.54
C LYS A 485 4.49 17.48 11.92
N ARG A 486 3.24 17.88 12.20
CA ARG A 486 2.57 17.58 13.47
C ARG A 486 2.59 16.08 13.78
N VAL A 487 2.26 15.25 12.81
CA VAL A 487 2.24 13.79 12.99
C VAL A 487 3.64 13.22 13.17
N LEU A 488 4.67 13.70 12.50
CA LEU A 488 6.01 13.10 12.53
C LEU A 488 6.87 13.60 13.70
N THR A 489 6.64 14.82 14.21
CA THR A 489 7.44 15.41 15.29
C THR A 489 6.85 15.22 16.68
N ALA A 490 5.60 14.76 16.79
CA ALA A 490 4.99 14.46 18.08
C ALA A 490 5.77 13.38 18.86
N PRO A 491 5.81 13.43 20.20
CA PRO A 491 6.48 12.41 21.01
C PRO A 491 5.76 11.06 20.87
N PRO A 492 6.48 9.91 20.93
CA PRO A 492 5.84 8.59 20.94
C PRO A 492 4.76 8.49 22.02
N ARG A 493 3.69 7.76 21.75
CA ARG A 493 2.56 7.65 22.69
C ARG A 493 3.01 6.95 23.98
N PRO A 494 2.64 7.45 25.17
CA PRO A 494 3.01 6.81 26.44
C PRO A 494 2.47 5.38 26.58
N ASP A 495 1.31 5.11 26.01
CA ASP A 495 0.62 3.81 26.02
C ASP A 495 1.01 2.90 24.85
N ARG A 496 1.90 3.33 23.94
CA ARG A 496 2.37 2.49 22.83
C ARG A 496 3.06 1.25 23.38
N ILE A 497 2.53 0.09 23.00
CA ILE A 497 3.05 -1.20 23.45
C ILE A 497 4.38 -1.48 22.74
N THR A 498 5.43 -1.67 23.53
CA THR A 498 6.71 -2.21 23.05
C THR A 498 6.80 -3.70 23.43
N ARG A 499 7.56 -4.51 22.68
CA ARG A 499 7.68 -5.98 22.87
C ARG A 499 8.37 -6.42 24.18
N ALA A 500 8.46 -5.56 25.19
CA ALA A 500 8.94 -5.96 26.52
C ALA A 500 8.04 -7.06 27.09
N SER A 501 8.64 -8.13 27.59
CA SER A 501 8.08 -9.45 27.90
C SER A 501 7.12 -9.53 29.11
N THR A 502 6.38 -8.47 29.43
CA THR A 502 5.43 -8.41 30.54
C THR A 502 4.00 -8.75 30.11
N ARG A 503 3.85 -9.83 29.34
CA ARG A 503 2.56 -10.28 28.83
C ARG A 503 2.15 -11.62 29.40
N ALA A 504 0.87 -11.73 29.75
CA ALA A 504 0.24 -13.01 30.01
C ALA A 504 -0.55 -13.41 28.76
N VAL A 505 -0.08 -14.45 28.07
CA VAL A 505 -0.64 -14.89 26.79
C VAL A 505 -1.88 -15.73 27.04
N VAL A 506 -2.98 -15.35 26.40
CA VAL A 506 -4.22 -16.13 26.36
C VAL A 506 -4.45 -16.63 24.94
N GLU A 507 -4.75 -17.93 24.84
CA GLU A 507 -4.90 -18.64 23.56
C GLU A 507 -6.34 -18.68 23.05
N HIS A 508 -7.35 -18.42 23.90
CA HIS A 508 -8.74 -18.59 23.51
C HIS A 508 -9.68 -17.56 24.12
N VAL A 509 -10.43 -16.88 23.25
CA VAL A 509 -11.47 -15.90 23.58
C VAL A 509 -12.72 -16.16 22.74
N GLU A 510 -13.86 -16.36 23.39
CA GLU A 510 -15.17 -16.51 22.75
C GLU A 510 -16.13 -15.39 23.18
N TRP A 511 -16.86 -14.81 22.23
CA TRP A 511 -17.97 -13.90 22.47
C TRP A 511 -19.29 -14.56 22.10
N ASN A 512 -20.19 -14.73 23.08
CA ASN A 512 -21.50 -15.37 22.84
C ASN A 512 -22.63 -14.40 22.46
N GLY A 513 -22.32 -13.12 22.23
CA GLY A 513 -23.31 -12.06 22.01
C GLY A 513 -23.65 -11.23 23.25
N LYS A 514 -23.23 -11.68 24.45
CA LYS A 514 -23.48 -10.98 25.74
C LYS A 514 -22.26 -10.96 26.67
N LYS A 515 -21.49 -12.04 26.72
CA LYS A 515 -20.33 -12.22 27.60
C LYS A 515 -19.12 -12.70 26.82
N LEU A 516 -17.95 -12.23 27.22
CA LEU A 516 -16.64 -12.72 26.79
C LEU A 516 -16.22 -13.88 27.71
N TYR A 517 -15.81 -14.99 27.10
CA TYR A 517 -15.25 -16.15 27.76
C TYR A 517 -13.78 -16.21 27.39
N ILE A 518 -12.91 -16.00 28.36
CA ILE A 518 -11.47 -15.91 28.16
C ILE A 518 -10.85 -17.08 28.92
N ARG A 519 -10.22 -18.01 28.21
CA ARG A 519 -9.60 -19.18 28.83
C ARG A 519 -8.31 -18.75 29.53
N ALA A 520 -8.21 -19.01 30.83
CA ALA A 520 -7.00 -18.69 31.57
C ALA A 520 -5.85 -19.63 31.14
N PRO A 521 -4.59 -19.15 31.16
CA PRO A 521 -3.43 -19.98 30.89
C PRO A 521 -3.38 -21.22 31.80
N HIS A 522 -2.83 -22.33 31.30
CA HIS A 522 -2.69 -23.54 32.09
C HIS A 522 -1.85 -23.27 33.37
N GLY A 523 -2.32 -23.74 34.53
CA GLY A 523 -1.64 -23.52 35.81
C GLY A 523 -1.86 -22.14 36.43
N THR A 524 -2.80 -21.34 35.93
CA THR A 524 -3.21 -20.08 36.57
C THR A 524 -3.66 -20.33 38.01
N ALA A 525 -3.03 -19.64 38.97
CA ALA A 525 -3.30 -19.83 40.40
C ALA A 525 -4.72 -19.36 40.78
N PRO A 526 -5.37 -20.02 41.76
CA PRO A 526 -6.59 -19.50 42.37
C PRO A 526 -6.37 -18.07 42.89
N GLY A 527 -7.35 -17.19 42.68
CA GLY A 527 -7.26 -15.77 43.05
C GLY A 527 -6.62 -14.86 41.99
N THR A 528 -6.20 -15.41 40.83
CA THR A 528 -5.81 -14.57 39.69
C THR A 528 -7.04 -13.88 39.09
N GLU A 529 -6.96 -12.57 38.89
CA GLU A 529 -8.05 -11.75 38.38
C GLU A 529 -7.74 -11.20 36.99
N LEU A 530 -8.78 -11.07 36.17
CA LEU A 530 -8.75 -10.33 34.93
C LEU A 530 -9.35 -8.95 35.15
N ILE A 531 -8.59 -7.91 34.85
CA ILE A 531 -8.95 -6.51 35.05
C ILE A 531 -9.20 -5.88 33.68
N PHE A 532 -10.42 -5.41 33.43
CA PHE A 532 -10.78 -4.63 32.25
C PHE A 532 -10.87 -3.16 32.63
N ARG A 533 -9.94 -2.33 32.15
CA ARG A 533 -9.96 -0.88 32.35
C ARG A 533 -10.50 -0.18 31.13
N ARG A 534 -11.54 0.65 31.27
CA ARG A 534 -12.00 1.48 30.16
C ARG A 534 -11.05 2.67 30.00
N ARG A 535 -10.45 2.82 28.82
CA ARG A 535 -9.49 3.89 28.54
C ARG A 535 -10.15 5.26 28.76
N HIS A 536 -9.37 6.22 29.28
CA HIS A 536 -9.83 7.58 29.65
C HIS A 536 -10.89 7.65 30.77
N THR A 537 -11.04 6.60 31.57
CA THR A 537 -11.90 6.60 32.75
C THR A 537 -11.21 5.86 33.90
N ASP A 538 -11.65 6.09 35.14
CA ASP A 538 -11.20 5.32 36.31
C ASP A 538 -11.98 3.99 36.50
N ASN A 539 -12.84 3.64 35.53
CA ASN A 539 -13.68 2.45 35.62
C ASN A 539 -12.88 1.19 35.29
N ALA A 540 -12.79 0.29 36.28
CA ALA A 540 -12.24 -1.04 36.13
C ALA A 540 -13.29 -2.10 36.48
N THR A 541 -13.35 -3.18 35.69
CA THR A 541 -14.11 -4.39 36.02
C THR A 541 -13.14 -5.50 36.36
N GLU A 542 -13.27 -6.07 37.56
CA GLU A 542 -12.41 -7.14 38.05
C GLU A 542 -13.17 -8.46 38.01
N VAL A 543 -12.59 -9.47 37.37
CA VAL A 543 -13.23 -10.77 37.14
C VAL A 543 -12.32 -11.87 37.67
N PRO A 544 -12.69 -12.57 38.75
CA PRO A 544 -11.88 -13.67 39.27
C PRO A 544 -11.92 -14.88 38.32
N VAL A 545 -10.80 -15.61 38.24
CA VAL A 545 -10.77 -16.88 37.49
C VAL A 545 -11.67 -17.92 38.17
N SER A 546 -12.52 -18.58 37.38
CA SER A 546 -13.38 -19.67 37.85
C SER A 546 -13.39 -20.79 36.83
N ASN A 547 -13.16 -22.03 37.27
CA ASN A 547 -13.07 -23.22 36.40
C ASN A 547 -12.12 -23.04 35.20
N GLY A 548 -11.00 -22.34 35.41
CA GLY A 548 -10.00 -22.09 34.37
C GLY A 548 -10.41 -21.06 33.31
N GLN A 549 -11.46 -20.26 33.56
CA GLN A 549 -11.93 -19.23 32.64
C GLN A 549 -12.30 -17.95 33.38
N TRP A 550 -12.18 -16.82 32.68
CA TRP A 550 -12.80 -15.56 33.05
C TRP A 550 -14.06 -15.35 32.20
N ILE A 551 -15.17 -15.02 32.86
CA ILE A 551 -16.44 -14.73 32.20
C ILE A 551 -16.76 -13.25 32.41
N VAL A 552 -16.48 -12.44 31.39
CA VAL A 552 -16.55 -10.99 31.45
C VAL A 552 -17.86 -10.54 30.82
N GLN A 553 -18.68 -9.81 31.58
CA GLN A 553 -19.75 -9.02 31.02
C GLN A 553 -19.21 -7.62 30.76
N LEU A 554 -19.08 -7.25 29.48
CA LEU A 554 -18.63 -5.91 29.13
C LEU A 554 -19.67 -4.89 29.64
N PRO A 555 -19.24 -3.80 30.28
CA PRO A 555 -20.14 -2.74 30.71
C PRO A 555 -20.78 -2.07 29.48
N GLU A 556 -21.85 -1.30 29.70
CA GLU A 556 -22.46 -0.53 28.61
C GLU A 556 -21.42 0.39 27.95
N SER A 557 -21.23 0.22 26.64
CA SER A 557 -20.17 0.87 25.86
C SER A 557 -20.76 1.62 24.67
N LYS A 558 -20.15 2.74 24.30
CA LYS A 558 -20.43 3.50 23.08
C LYS A 558 -19.45 3.09 21.98
N PRO A 559 -19.82 3.26 20.69
CA PRO A 559 -18.87 3.14 19.60
C PRO A 559 -17.61 3.97 19.88
N GLY A 560 -16.44 3.36 19.70
CA GLY A 560 -15.16 3.99 19.99
C GLY A 560 -14.57 3.70 21.37
N ASP A 561 -15.32 3.09 22.30
CA ASP A 561 -14.76 2.67 23.59
C ASP A 561 -13.71 1.59 23.44
N ILE A 562 -12.66 1.70 24.26
CA ILE A 562 -11.59 0.71 24.37
C ILE A 562 -11.48 0.25 25.81
N PHE A 563 -11.37 -1.06 25.99
CA PHE A 563 -11.07 -1.69 27.26
C PHE A 563 -9.73 -2.40 27.19
N ASP A 564 -8.86 -2.03 28.11
CA ASP A 564 -7.51 -2.54 28.27
C ASP A 564 -7.52 -3.67 29.30
N ALA A 565 -7.15 -4.89 28.88
CA ALA A 565 -7.17 -6.08 29.74
C ALA A 565 -5.81 -6.37 30.39
N TYR A 566 -5.81 -6.59 31.70
CA TYR A 566 -4.66 -6.94 32.52
C TYR A 566 -4.94 -8.20 33.34
N ILE A 567 -3.94 -9.05 33.52
CA ILE A 567 -3.99 -10.20 34.43
C ILE A 567 -3.26 -9.80 35.71
N ARG A 568 -4.01 -9.72 36.81
CA ARG A 568 -3.47 -9.49 38.15
C ARG A 568 -3.17 -10.83 38.81
N LEU A 569 -1.89 -11.07 39.08
CA LEU A 569 -1.39 -12.27 39.73
C LEU A 569 -1.66 -12.21 41.25
N ALA A 570 -1.50 -13.35 41.93
CA ALA A 570 -1.73 -13.46 43.38
C ALA A 570 -0.79 -12.58 44.23
N ASP A 571 0.35 -12.15 43.68
CA ASP A 571 1.27 -11.19 44.30
C ASP A 571 0.87 -9.72 44.05
N HIS A 572 -0.34 -9.50 43.52
CA HIS A 572 -0.88 -8.21 43.08
C HIS A 572 -0.14 -7.54 41.91
N SER A 573 0.86 -8.19 41.32
CA SER A 573 1.48 -7.68 40.10
C SER A 573 0.54 -7.82 38.91
N GLU A 574 0.51 -6.79 38.06
CA GLU A 574 -0.33 -6.79 36.86
C GLU A 574 0.52 -6.94 35.61
N LYS A 575 0.08 -7.84 34.73
CA LYS A 575 0.66 -8.03 33.41
C LYS A 575 -0.37 -7.71 32.36
N ARG A 576 0.03 -7.00 31.31
CA ARG A 576 -0.87 -6.73 30.18
C ARG A 576 -1.24 -8.07 29.54
N MET A 577 -2.53 -8.29 29.29
CA MET A 577 -2.94 -9.50 28.58
C MET A 577 -2.49 -9.41 27.12
N ALA A 578 -2.04 -10.51 26.56
CA ALA A 578 -1.77 -10.64 25.13
C ALA A 578 -2.59 -11.76 24.54
N LEU A 579 -3.01 -11.59 23.29
CA LEU A 579 -3.74 -12.57 22.52
C LEU A 579 -2.79 -13.14 21.47
N ASP A 580 -2.46 -14.42 21.57
CA ASP A 580 -1.65 -15.08 20.57
C ASP A 580 -2.55 -15.49 19.40
N ILE A 581 -2.56 -14.66 18.34
CA ILE A 581 -3.31 -14.83 17.08
C ILE A 581 -4.71 -15.41 17.34
N VAL A 582 -5.50 -14.70 18.14
CA VAL A 582 -6.87 -15.13 18.46
C VAL A 582 -7.85 -14.36 17.58
N ASP A 583 -8.45 -15.06 16.60
CA ASP A 583 -9.76 -14.65 16.11
C ASP A 583 -10.74 -14.86 17.28
N VAL A 584 -11.24 -13.77 17.86
CA VAL A 584 -12.34 -13.86 18.83
C VAL A 584 -13.48 -14.61 18.14
N VAL A 585 -13.91 -15.74 18.67
CA VAL A 585 -15.04 -16.48 18.08
C VAL A 585 -16.30 -15.69 18.36
N GLN A 586 -16.93 -15.12 17.31
CA GLN A 586 -18.02 -14.14 17.49
C GLN A 586 -19.39 -14.71 17.14
N ARG A 587 -20.35 -14.55 18.05
CA ARG A 587 -21.78 -14.76 17.79
C ARG A 587 -22.51 -13.41 17.71
N PRO A 588 -23.42 -13.20 16.73
CA PRO A 588 -24.23 -11.98 16.61
C PRO A 588 -25.01 -11.64 17.90
N PRO A 589 -25.45 -10.38 18.12
CA PRO A 589 -25.51 -9.24 17.19
C PRO A 589 -24.37 -8.21 17.35
N MET A 590 -23.42 -8.42 18.26
CA MET A 590 -22.29 -7.51 18.47
C MET A 590 -20.98 -8.17 18.04
N GLN A 591 -20.06 -7.37 17.51
CA GLN A 591 -18.71 -7.80 17.21
C GLN A 591 -17.73 -7.22 18.22
N VAL A 592 -16.77 -8.03 18.68
CA VAL A 592 -15.71 -7.57 19.58
C VAL A 592 -14.41 -7.54 18.80
N TYR A 593 -13.84 -6.36 18.61
CA TYR A 593 -12.49 -6.22 18.10
C TYR A 593 -11.49 -6.39 19.25
N ALA A 594 -10.39 -7.10 18.99
CA ALA A 594 -9.31 -7.23 19.95
C ALA A 594 -7.92 -7.09 19.28
N THR A 595 -7.01 -6.38 19.93
CA THR A 595 -5.59 -6.33 19.54
C THR A 595 -4.82 -7.51 20.12
N ALA A 596 -3.66 -7.80 19.52
CA ALA A 596 -2.70 -8.77 20.05
C ALA A 596 -2.22 -8.43 21.48
N HIS A 597 -2.47 -7.20 21.96
CA HIS A 597 -2.05 -6.70 23.28
C HIS A 597 -3.25 -6.45 24.21
N GLY A 598 -4.37 -7.13 23.97
CA GLY A 598 -5.49 -7.20 24.91
C GLY A 598 -6.27 -5.89 25.04
N SER A 599 -6.24 -5.03 24.02
CA SER A 599 -7.22 -3.94 23.88
C SER A 599 -8.47 -4.50 23.21
N PHE A 600 -9.64 -4.18 23.74
CA PHE A 600 -10.94 -4.63 23.23
C PHE A 600 -11.84 -3.45 22.88
N SER A 601 -12.53 -3.51 21.75
CA SER A 601 -13.61 -2.59 21.41
C SER A 601 -14.87 -3.37 21.02
N VAL A 602 -16.05 -2.80 21.27
CA VAL A 602 -17.34 -3.41 20.95
C VAL A 602 -18.01 -2.61 19.84
N ARG A 603 -18.38 -3.32 18.78
CA ARG A 603 -19.19 -2.82 17.68
C ARG A 603 -20.62 -3.34 17.81
N HIS A 604 -21.58 -2.42 17.87
CA HIS A 604 -22.98 -2.75 17.60
C HIS A 604 -23.15 -2.96 16.10
N VAL A 605 -23.41 -4.19 15.65
CA VAL A 605 -23.76 -4.42 14.25
C VAL A 605 -25.20 -3.96 14.07
N ASN A 606 -25.37 -2.78 13.48
CA ASN A 606 -26.69 -2.21 13.25
C ASN A 606 -27.40 -3.02 12.14
N ASP A 607 -28.44 -3.77 12.50
CA ASP A 607 -29.18 -4.67 11.59
C ASP A 607 -29.72 -3.96 10.33
N SER A 608 -29.98 -2.66 10.41
CA SER A 608 -30.50 -1.84 9.31
C SER A 608 -29.49 -1.61 8.16
N LEU A 609 -28.20 -1.49 8.48
CA LEU A 609 -27.11 -1.31 7.50
C LEU A 609 -26.76 -2.64 6.83
N VAL A 610 -26.75 -3.73 7.59
CA VAL A 610 -26.63 -5.10 7.07
C VAL A 610 -27.78 -5.42 6.11
N ALA A 611 -29.00 -4.94 6.40
CA ALA A 611 -30.15 -5.10 5.51
C ALA A 611 -30.03 -4.29 4.20
N LYS A 612 -29.36 -3.12 4.19
CA LYS A 612 -29.05 -2.37 2.96
C LYS A 612 -27.97 -3.08 2.13
N GLY A 613 -26.88 -3.52 2.76
CA GLY A 613 -25.82 -4.31 2.10
C GLY A 613 -26.32 -5.65 1.54
N ARG A 614 -27.19 -6.36 2.26
CA ARG A 614 -27.85 -7.59 1.78
C ARG A 614 -28.82 -7.32 0.63
N ARG A 615 -29.54 -6.19 0.63
CA ARG A 615 -30.37 -5.77 -0.51
C ARG A 615 -29.54 -5.48 -1.75
N TRP A 616 -28.39 -4.83 -1.60
CA TRP A 616 -27.42 -4.62 -2.68
C TRP A 616 -26.88 -5.94 -3.23
N LEU A 617 -26.45 -6.86 -2.37
CA LEU A 617 -25.93 -8.17 -2.80
C LEU A 617 -27.01 -9.01 -3.51
N LYS A 618 -28.26 -8.97 -3.03
CA LYS A 618 -29.40 -9.61 -3.69
C LYS A 618 -29.72 -9.00 -5.05
N ARG A 619 -29.61 -7.67 -5.22
CA ARG A 619 -29.75 -7.02 -6.54
C ARG A 619 -28.65 -7.46 -7.50
N ARG A 620 -27.41 -7.59 -7.03
CA ARG A 620 -26.27 -8.07 -7.83
C ARG A 620 -26.41 -9.53 -8.27
N ILE A 621 -26.82 -10.43 -7.37
CA ILE A 621 -27.05 -11.84 -7.72
C ILE A 621 -28.16 -11.96 -8.76
N ARG A 622 -29.21 -11.14 -8.66
CA ARG A 622 -30.28 -11.10 -9.68
C ARG A 622 -29.80 -10.55 -11.02
N ALA A 623 -28.95 -9.53 -11.03
CA ALA A 623 -28.39 -8.94 -12.24
C ALA A 623 -27.30 -9.80 -12.92
N GLN A 624 -26.75 -10.81 -12.24
CA GLN A 624 -25.84 -11.81 -12.83
C GLN A 624 -26.56 -13.08 -13.29
N ALA A 625 -27.82 -13.25 -12.90
CA ALA A 625 -28.67 -14.38 -13.26
C ALA A 625 -29.66 -14.05 -14.40
N GLN A 626 -29.69 -12.80 -14.84
CA GLN A 626 -30.33 -12.28 -16.05
C GLN A 626 -29.23 -11.93 -17.04
#